data_AF-A0A954PNR3-F1
#
_entry.id   AF-A0A954PNR3-F1
#
_cell.length_a   1.000
_cell.length_b   1.000
_cell.length_c   1.000
_cell.angle_alpha   90.00
_cell.angle_beta   90.00
_cell.angle_gamma   90.00
#
_symmetry.space_group_name_H-M   'P 1'
#
loop_
_entity.id
_entity.type
_entity.pdbx_description
1 polymer ?
#
loop_
_entity_poly.entity_id
_entity_poly.type
_entity_poly.pdbx_seq_one_letter_code
_entity_poly.pdbx_strand_id
1 'polypeptide(L)'
;NLSINRLNDRRTLQSQFDRLRRQADQSGMIDAMDRFDEQAYEMVTGERARTAFDIGLEDPRLRDRYGRNSWGQSVLLARRLVEAGTTFVTCHFGGWDSHWNHQGTMENHLPKVDMAVASLIEDLSNRGMLDQVLVVVMGEFGRTPRINGNAGRDHWARSWSVVLGGAGIQGGLAIGETDAEGRRVLSEPYSAEDLMATVCRGLGISLETTFQSKNGRPMKIANGGKLIRELVG
;
A
#
# COMPACT_ATOMS: atom_id res chain seq x y z
N ASN A 1 -7.39 -12.79 20.57
CA ASN A 1 -8.24 -13.80 19.88
C ASN A 1 -8.29 -13.53 18.38
N LEU A 2 -7.36 -14.09 17.61
CA LEU A 2 -7.51 -14.24 16.16
C LEU A 2 -8.76 -15.12 15.93
N SER A 3 -9.90 -14.51 15.57
CA SER A 3 -11.15 -15.25 15.46
C SER A 3 -11.02 -16.33 14.38
N ILE A 4 -11.54 -17.52 14.68
CA ILE A 4 -11.54 -18.71 13.80
C ILE A 4 -12.03 -18.36 12.39
N ASN A 5 -12.99 -17.45 12.28
CA ASN A 5 -13.51 -16.95 11.01
C ASN A 5 -12.41 -16.34 10.10
N ARG A 6 -11.47 -15.55 10.64
CA ARG A 6 -10.39 -14.94 9.84
C ARG A 6 -9.32 -15.96 9.41
N LEU A 7 -9.10 -17.00 10.21
CA LEU A 7 -8.26 -18.13 9.81
C LEU A 7 -8.94 -18.95 8.71
N ASN A 8 -10.26 -19.12 8.80
CA ASN A 8 -11.05 -19.75 7.75
C ASN A 8 -11.06 -18.93 6.46
N ASP A 9 -11.14 -17.59 6.51
CA ASP A 9 -11.06 -16.74 5.32
C ASP A 9 -9.72 -16.88 4.59
N ARG A 10 -8.61 -16.94 5.32
CA ARG A 10 -7.27 -17.16 4.74
C ARG A 10 -7.12 -18.54 4.11
N ARG A 11 -7.55 -19.59 4.82
CA ARG A 11 -7.58 -20.96 4.24
C ARG A 11 -8.51 -21.04 3.04
N THR A 12 -9.62 -20.28 3.05
CA THR A 12 -10.55 -20.21 1.94
C THR A 12 -9.90 -19.52 0.74
N LEU A 13 -9.24 -18.39 0.91
CA LEU A 13 -8.47 -17.71 -0.15
C LEU A 13 -7.36 -18.62 -0.70
N GLN A 14 -6.59 -19.27 0.17
CA GLN A 14 -5.57 -20.25 -0.23
C GLN A 14 -6.20 -21.38 -1.06
N SER A 15 -7.34 -21.92 -0.62
CA SER A 15 -8.06 -22.96 -1.37
C SER A 15 -8.67 -22.47 -2.69
N GLN A 16 -9.01 -21.19 -2.80
CA GLN A 16 -9.48 -20.57 -4.04
C GLN A 16 -8.35 -20.45 -5.05
N PHE A 17 -7.15 -20.04 -4.62
CA PHE A 17 -5.95 -20.08 -5.47
C PHE A 17 -5.61 -21.50 -5.91
N ASP A 18 -5.68 -22.48 -5.00
CA ASP A 18 -5.46 -23.90 -5.35
C ASP A 18 -6.49 -24.42 -6.38
N ARG A 19 -7.73 -23.92 -6.37
CA ARG A 19 -8.74 -24.25 -7.37
C ARG A 19 -8.46 -23.57 -8.71
N LEU A 20 -8.12 -22.28 -8.70
CA LEU A 20 -7.79 -21.52 -9.91
C LEU A 20 -6.62 -22.15 -10.67
N ARG A 21 -5.58 -22.60 -9.94
CA ARG A 21 -4.43 -23.32 -10.51
C ARG A 21 -4.83 -24.60 -11.21
N ARG A 22 -5.54 -25.49 -10.50
CA ARG A 22 -5.99 -26.76 -11.08
C ARG A 22 -6.90 -26.57 -12.30
N GLN A 23 -7.74 -25.53 -12.29
CA GLN A 23 -8.59 -25.23 -13.44
C GLN A 23 -7.79 -24.74 -14.65
N ALA A 24 -6.76 -23.91 -14.44
CA ALA A 24 -5.89 -23.44 -15.51
C ALA A 24 -5.00 -24.55 -16.09
N ASP A 25 -4.46 -25.41 -15.21
CA ASP A 25 -3.68 -26.60 -15.61
C ASP A 25 -4.53 -27.58 -16.44
N GLN A 26 -5.80 -27.77 -16.08
CA GLN A 26 -6.71 -28.68 -16.80
C GLN A 26 -7.23 -28.12 -18.12
N SER A 27 -7.32 -26.80 -18.27
CA SER A 27 -7.88 -26.17 -19.48
C SER A 27 -6.83 -25.89 -20.56
N GLY A 28 -5.54 -26.10 -20.29
CA GLY A 28 -4.45 -25.71 -21.20
C GLY A 28 -4.32 -24.18 -21.35
N MET A 29 -4.96 -23.42 -20.45
CA MET A 29 -4.97 -21.95 -20.52
C MET A 29 -3.61 -21.36 -20.23
N ILE A 30 -2.78 -22.03 -19.43
CA ILE A 30 -1.37 -21.63 -19.18
C ILE A 30 -0.56 -21.71 -20.49
N ASP A 31 -0.74 -22.75 -21.30
CA ASP A 31 -0.01 -22.91 -22.58
C ASP A 31 -0.39 -21.83 -23.62
N ALA A 32 -1.51 -21.13 -23.42
CA ALA A 32 -1.99 -20.05 -24.27
C ALA A 32 -1.69 -18.64 -23.74
N MET A 33 -1.08 -18.51 -22.56
CA MET A 33 -0.71 -17.24 -21.94
C MET A 33 0.65 -16.77 -22.46
N ASP A 34 0.78 -15.47 -22.74
CA ASP A 34 2.09 -14.89 -23.02
C ASP A 34 2.94 -14.89 -21.73
N ARG A 35 4.27 -14.82 -21.88
CA ARG A 35 5.22 -14.90 -20.74
C ARG A 35 4.93 -13.91 -19.60
N PHE A 36 4.38 -12.73 -19.90
CA PHE A 36 4.01 -11.74 -18.88
C PHE A 36 2.78 -12.17 -18.09
N ASP A 37 1.81 -12.78 -18.77
CA ASP A 37 0.60 -13.31 -18.14
C ASP A 37 0.94 -14.53 -17.28
N GLU A 38 1.82 -15.43 -17.76
CA GLU A 38 2.33 -16.55 -16.96
C GLU A 38 3.04 -16.08 -15.69
N GLN A 39 3.90 -15.04 -15.79
CA GLN A 39 4.58 -14.47 -14.63
C GLN A 39 3.60 -13.82 -13.66
N ALA A 40 2.63 -13.04 -14.15
CA ALA A 40 1.58 -12.46 -13.33
C ALA A 40 0.75 -13.55 -12.63
N TYR A 41 0.47 -14.63 -13.34
CA TYR A 41 -0.24 -15.78 -12.82
C TYR A 41 0.53 -16.51 -11.73
N GLU A 42 1.82 -16.79 -11.94
CA GLU A 42 2.69 -17.43 -10.94
C GLU A 42 2.91 -16.53 -9.71
N MET A 43 3.00 -15.20 -9.90
CA MET A 43 3.07 -14.26 -8.77
C MET A 43 1.84 -14.29 -7.86
N VAL A 44 0.69 -14.72 -8.37
CA VAL A 44 -0.59 -14.72 -7.64
C VAL A 44 -1.00 -16.12 -7.18
N THR A 45 -0.68 -17.16 -7.94
CA THR A 45 -1.15 -18.54 -7.73
C THR A 45 -0.02 -19.55 -7.48
N GLY A 46 1.23 -19.11 -7.63
CA GLY A 46 2.42 -19.92 -7.46
C GLY A 46 2.59 -20.46 -6.04
N GLU A 47 3.44 -21.47 -5.89
CA GLU A 47 3.71 -22.08 -4.59
C GLU A 47 4.33 -21.07 -3.60
N ARG A 48 5.15 -20.16 -4.12
CA ARG A 48 5.74 -19.05 -3.36
C ARG A 48 4.67 -18.11 -2.81
N ALA A 49 3.72 -17.68 -3.65
CA ALA A 49 2.62 -16.83 -3.22
C ALA A 49 1.76 -17.54 -2.16
N ARG A 50 1.42 -18.82 -2.38
CA ARG A 50 0.67 -19.64 -1.42
C ARG A 50 1.38 -19.75 -0.05
N THR A 51 2.70 -19.90 -0.06
CA THR A 51 3.52 -19.94 1.17
C THR A 51 3.56 -18.57 1.85
N ALA A 52 3.58 -17.48 1.08
CA ALA A 52 3.50 -16.13 1.63
C ALA A 52 2.20 -15.88 2.40
N PHE A 53 1.07 -16.43 1.95
CA PHE A 53 -0.22 -16.35 2.66
C PHE A 53 -0.23 -17.00 4.04
N ASP A 54 0.67 -17.96 4.30
CA ASP A 54 0.81 -18.55 5.62
C ASP A 54 1.73 -17.71 6.51
N ILE A 55 1.17 -16.65 7.09
CA ILE A 55 1.83 -15.82 8.10
C ILE A 55 2.18 -16.59 9.39
N GLY A 56 1.68 -17.83 9.55
CA GLY A 56 2.01 -18.70 10.67
C GLY A 56 3.46 -19.16 10.66
N LEU A 57 4.11 -19.13 9.49
CA LEU A 57 5.51 -19.48 9.29
C LEU A 57 6.50 -18.41 9.83
N GLU A 58 6.00 -17.22 10.18
CA GLU A 58 6.83 -16.16 10.77
C GLU A 58 7.04 -16.35 12.27
N ASP A 59 8.21 -15.89 12.76
CA ASP A 59 8.49 -15.83 14.19
C ASP A 59 7.33 -15.12 14.92
N PRO A 60 6.73 -15.74 15.95
CA PRO A 60 5.69 -15.11 16.75
C PRO A 60 6.05 -13.69 17.23
N ARG A 61 7.31 -13.42 17.59
CA ARG A 61 7.78 -12.10 18.01
C ARG A 61 7.68 -11.07 16.89
N LEU A 62 8.00 -11.45 15.64
CA LEU A 62 7.83 -10.56 14.49
C LEU A 62 6.36 -10.22 14.30
N ARG A 63 5.48 -11.21 14.42
CA ARG A 63 4.03 -11.01 14.33
C ARG A 63 3.50 -10.12 15.45
N ASP A 64 4.12 -10.13 16.62
CA ASP A 64 3.80 -9.23 17.74
C ASP A 64 4.25 -7.80 17.45
N ARG A 65 5.44 -7.58 16.86
CA ARG A 65 5.93 -6.24 16.46
C ARG A 65 4.98 -5.54 15.49
N TYR A 66 4.53 -6.25 14.45
CA TYR A 66 3.51 -5.72 13.52
C TYR A 66 2.15 -5.49 14.20
N GLY A 67 1.89 -6.14 15.34
CA GLY A 67 0.63 -6.10 16.06
C GLY A 67 -0.31 -7.25 15.67
N ARG A 68 -0.87 -7.91 16.70
CA ARG A 68 -1.85 -9.01 16.56
C ARG A 68 -3.28 -8.53 16.28
N ASN A 69 -3.40 -7.55 15.40
CA ASN A 69 -4.65 -7.02 14.89
C ASN A 69 -4.69 -7.21 13.36
N SER A 70 -5.84 -6.93 12.74
CA SER A 70 -5.98 -7.17 11.30
C SER A 70 -5.10 -6.32 10.43
N TRP A 71 -4.87 -5.07 10.82
CA TRP A 71 -4.01 -4.17 10.07
C TRP A 71 -2.56 -4.68 10.09
N GLY A 72 -2.00 -4.88 11.28
CA GLY A 72 -0.64 -5.39 11.46
C GLY A 72 -0.38 -6.69 10.70
N GLN A 73 -1.29 -7.66 10.82
CA GLN A 73 -1.13 -8.94 10.13
C GLN A 73 -1.35 -8.85 8.61
N SER A 74 -2.11 -7.86 8.12
CA SER A 74 -2.22 -7.58 6.68
C SER A 74 -0.94 -6.95 6.13
N VAL A 75 -0.33 -6.00 6.86
CA VAL A 75 0.95 -5.39 6.46
C VAL A 75 2.09 -6.43 6.49
N LEU A 76 2.13 -7.32 7.49
CA LEU A 76 3.07 -8.45 7.51
C LEU A 76 2.88 -9.38 6.30
N LEU A 77 1.63 -9.70 5.96
CA LEU A 77 1.34 -10.50 4.76
C LEU A 77 1.81 -9.78 3.50
N ALA A 78 1.61 -8.47 3.39
CA ALA A 78 2.12 -7.70 2.27
C ALA A 78 3.65 -7.80 2.14
N ARG A 79 4.40 -7.70 3.25
CA ARG A 79 5.86 -7.94 3.23
C ARG A 79 6.19 -9.32 2.69
N ARG A 80 5.52 -10.37 3.16
CA ARG A 80 5.75 -11.75 2.68
C ARG A 80 5.43 -11.92 1.20
N LEU A 81 4.37 -11.28 0.71
CA LEU A 81 4.01 -11.32 -0.71
C LEU A 81 5.08 -10.64 -1.56
N VAL A 82 5.56 -9.47 -1.14
CA VAL A 82 6.66 -8.77 -1.82
C VAL A 82 7.94 -9.62 -1.81
N GLU A 83 8.28 -10.25 -0.67
CA GLU A 83 9.41 -11.18 -0.57
C GLU A 83 9.26 -12.42 -1.47
N ALA A 84 8.03 -12.87 -1.70
CA ALA A 84 7.70 -13.96 -2.62
C ALA A 84 7.67 -13.54 -4.10
N GLY A 85 7.88 -12.26 -4.39
CA GLY A 85 7.96 -11.71 -5.75
C GLY A 85 6.74 -10.95 -6.23
N THR A 86 5.71 -10.74 -5.41
CA THR A 86 4.56 -9.90 -5.78
C THR A 86 5.03 -8.45 -5.98
N THR A 87 4.79 -7.90 -7.17
CA THR A 87 5.29 -6.58 -7.59
C THR A 87 4.47 -5.39 -7.09
N PHE A 88 3.24 -5.62 -6.64
CA PHE A 88 2.36 -4.58 -6.11
C PHE A 88 1.38 -5.15 -5.08
N VAL A 89 1.31 -4.52 -3.90
CA VAL A 89 0.38 -4.93 -2.84
C VAL A 89 -0.26 -3.69 -2.21
N THR A 90 -1.60 -3.68 -2.15
CA THR A 90 -2.36 -2.65 -1.43
C THR A 90 -2.90 -3.20 -0.12
N CYS A 91 -2.62 -2.51 0.98
CA CYS A 91 -3.24 -2.77 2.28
C CYS A 91 -4.31 -1.71 2.56
N HIS A 92 -5.56 -2.13 2.74
CA HIS A 92 -6.65 -1.22 3.09
C HIS A 92 -6.90 -1.21 4.62
N PHE A 93 -6.89 -0.02 5.22
CA PHE A 93 -7.25 0.21 6.62
C PHE A 93 -8.53 1.03 6.75
N GLY A 94 -9.65 0.36 7.00
CA GLY A 94 -10.95 1.01 7.13
C GLY A 94 -11.12 1.83 8.42
N GLY A 95 -12.08 2.75 8.40
CA GLY A 95 -12.47 3.54 9.57
C GLY A 95 -11.58 4.77 9.86
N TRP A 96 -10.71 5.16 8.93
CA TRP A 96 -9.93 6.40 9.01
C TRP A 96 -10.79 7.66 8.77
N ASP A 97 -11.82 7.55 7.91
CA ASP A 97 -12.80 8.60 7.60
C ASP A 97 -13.83 8.80 8.74
N SER A 98 -13.38 9.35 9.86
CA SER A 98 -14.19 9.52 11.08
C SER A 98 -15.02 10.81 11.08
N HIS A 99 -16.31 10.67 10.77
CA HIS A 99 -17.31 11.74 10.85
C HIS A 99 -17.98 11.87 12.22
N TRP A 100 -17.63 10.97 13.15
CA TRP A 100 -18.04 10.97 14.56
C TRP A 100 -16.89 10.46 15.42
N ASN A 101 -16.85 10.88 16.69
CA ASN A 101 -15.86 10.42 17.70
C ASN A 101 -14.42 10.26 17.13
N HIS A 102 -13.90 11.33 16.51
CA HIS A 102 -12.60 11.32 15.86
C HIS A 102 -11.49 10.97 16.84
N GLN A 103 -11.53 11.53 18.05
CA GLN A 103 -10.51 11.27 19.08
C GLN A 103 -10.43 9.77 19.43
N GLY A 104 -11.54 9.15 19.82
CA GLY A 104 -11.53 7.72 20.16
C GLY A 104 -11.16 6.83 18.97
N THR A 105 -11.51 7.25 17.75
CA THR A 105 -11.06 6.56 16.53
C THR A 105 -9.53 6.65 16.40
N MET A 106 -8.94 7.84 16.51
CA MET A 106 -7.49 8.04 16.38
C MET A 106 -6.70 7.37 17.51
N GLU A 107 -7.16 7.41 18.75
CA GLU A 107 -6.55 6.70 19.89
C GLU A 107 -6.47 5.18 19.65
N ASN A 108 -7.44 4.61 18.92
CA ASN A 108 -7.46 3.20 18.55
C ASN A 108 -6.70 2.88 17.25
N HIS A 109 -6.65 3.81 16.30
CA HIS A 109 -6.10 3.61 14.97
C HIS A 109 -4.61 3.96 14.88
N LEU A 110 -4.20 5.10 15.44
CA LEU A 110 -2.82 5.60 15.36
C LEU A 110 -1.80 4.58 15.87
N PRO A 111 -1.97 3.92 17.04
CA PRO A 111 -0.98 2.94 17.51
C PRO A 111 -0.86 1.73 16.58
N LYS A 112 -1.94 1.33 15.89
CA LYS A 112 -1.89 0.20 14.96
C LYS A 112 -1.15 0.57 13.68
N VAL A 113 -1.40 1.77 13.15
CA VAL A 113 -0.71 2.27 11.97
C VAL A 113 0.76 2.45 12.25
N ASP A 114 1.09 3.14 13.34
CA ASP A 114 2.47 3.40 13.77
C ASP A 114 3.28 2.09 13.90
N MET A 115 2.82 1.14 14.72
CA MET A 115 3.51 -0.14 14.92
C MET A 115 3.72 -0.92 13.61
N ALA A 116 2.69 -1.00 12.76
CA ALA A 116 2.75 -1.80 11.54
C ALA A 116 3.65 -1.16 10.46
N VAL A 117 3.58 0.16 10.30
CA VAL A 117 4.40 0.90 9.34
C VAL A 117 5.86 0.92 9.79
N ALA A 118 6.14 1.21 11.06
CA ALA A 118 7.50 1.16 11.60
C ALA A 118 8.10 -0.25 11.44
N SER A 119 7.35 -1.29 11.83
CA SER A 119 7.78 -2.69 11.67
C SER A 119 8.04 -3.05 10.21
N LEU A 120 7.23 -2.56 9.26
CA LEU A 120 7.43 -2.82 7.84
C LEU A 120 8.74 -2.24 7.33
N ILE A 121 9.01 -0.97 7.63
CA ILE A 121 10.23 -0.29 7.19
C ILE A 121 11.47 -0.97 7.80
N GLU A 122 11.43 -1.28 9.09
CA GLU A 122 12.53 -2.00 9.76
C GLU A 122 12.72 -3.42 9.22
N ASP A 123 11.65 -4.19 9.00
CA ASP A 123 11.74 -5.56 8.48
C ASP A 123 12.27 -5.57 7.04
N LEU A 124 11.83 -4.66 6.18
CA LEU A 124 12.37 -4.50 4.82
C LEU A 124 13.86 -4.09 4.85
N SER A 125 14.25 -3.19 5.75
CA SER A 125 15.64 -2.76 5.91
C SER A 125 16.53 -3.92 6.38
N ASN A 126 16.12 -4.63 7.44
CA ASN A 126 16.86 -5.77 7.99
C ASN A 126 17.02 -6.93 6.98
N ARG A 127 16.12 -7.04 6.01
CA ARG A 127 16.19 -8.03 4.92
C ARG A 127 16.95 -7.54 3.69
N GLY A 128 17.42 -6.29 3.68
CA GLY A 128 18.06 -5.69 2.51
C GLY A 128 17.11 -5.45 1.33
N MET A 129 15.80 -5.40 1.59
CA MET A 129 14.76 -5.23 0.57
C MET A 129 14.33 -3.78 0.41
N LEU A 130 14.59 -2.90 1.38
CA LEU A 130 14.08 -1.52 1.37
C LEU A 130 14.54 -0.74 0.13
N ASP A 131 15.74 -1.01 -0.39
CA ASP A 131 16.25 -0.38 -1.61
C ASP A 131 15.51 -0.80 -2.89
N GLN A 132 14.74 -1.88 -2.84
CA GLN A 132 14.00 -2.45 -3.97
C GLN A 132 12.48 -2.33 -3.81
N VAL A 133 12.01 -1.88 -2.66
CA VAL A 133 10.58 -1.83 -2.31
C VAL A 133 10.19 -0.40 -1.97
N LEU A 134 9.27 0.17 -2.75
CA LEU A 134 8.67 1.45 -2.45
C LEU A 134 7.49 1.26 -1.48
N VAL A 135 7.57 1.88 -0.32
CA VAL A 135 6.47 1.94 0.65
C VAL A 135 5.77 3.28 0.53
N VAL A 136 4.47 3.24 0.29
CA VAL A 136 3.58 4.41 0.21
C VAL A 136 2.50 4.27 1.28
N VAL A 137 2.45 5.21 2.22
CA VAL A 137 1.36 5.32 3.21
C VAL A 137 0.59 6.61 2.93
N MET A 138 -0.62 6.46 2.41
CA MET A 138 -1.47 7.58 2.03
C MET A 138 -2.95 7.29 2.25
N GLY A 139 -3.72 8.37 2.43
CA GLY A 139 -5.17 8.37 2.26
C GLY A 139 -5.56 9.05 0.93
N GLU A 140 -6.84 9.38 0.79
CA GLU A 140 -7.38 10.04 -0.42
C GLU A 140 -7.46 11.57 -0.28
N PHE A 141 -7.74 12.06 0.93
CA PHE A 141 -7.85 13.48 1.26
C PHE A 141 -7.62 13.70 2.77
N GLY A 142 -7.41 14.96 3.16
CA GLY A 142 -7.26 15.35 4.56
C GLY A 142 -8.60 15.45 5.29
N ARG A 143 -8.54 15.79 6.58
CA ARG A 143 -9.71 16.07 7.42
C ARG A 143 -9.72 17.53 7.86
N THR A 144 -10.90 18.11 8.05
CA THR A 144 -11.00 19.47 8.57
C THR A 144 -10.26 19.59 9.91
N PRO A 145 -9.52 20.67 10.15
CA PRO A 145 -8.90 20.89 11.46
C PRO A 145 -9.93 21.22 12.55
N ARG A 146 -11.16 21.56 12.15
CA ARG A 146 -12.29 21.79 13.07
C ARG A 146 -13.04 20.48 13.30
N ILE A 147 -13.39 20.25 14.56
CA ILE A 147 -14.30 19.20 14.99
C ILE A 147 -15.74 19.61 14.65
N ASN A 148 -16.50 18.70 14.04
CA ASN A 148 -17.90 18.92 13.68
C ASN A 148 -18.84 18.61 14.86
N GLY A 149 -20.15 18.80 14.67
CA GLY A 149 -21.16 18.62 15.73
C GLY A 149 -21.25 17.19 16.30
N ASN A 150 -20.67 16.19 15.63
CA ASN A 150 -20.69 14.78 16.03
C ASN A 150 -19.37 14.35 16.70
N ALA A 151 -18.54 15.30 17.13
CA ALA A 151 -17.17 15.06 17.58
C ALA A 151 -16.29 14.38 16.51
N GLY A 152 -16.66 14.49 15.23
CA GLY A 152 -15.90 14.01 14.07
C GLY A 152 -15.11 15.12 13.39
N ARG A 153 -14.62 14.85 12.19
CA ARG A 153 -14.11 15.85 11.24
C ARG A 153 -14.82 15.66 9.90
N ASP A 154 -14.79 16.65 9.01
CA ASP A 154 -15.36 16.58 7.67
C ASP A 154 -14.26 16.43 6.59
N HIS A 155 -14.68 16.20 5.35
CA HIS A 155 -13.79 16.01 4.19
C HIS A 155 -12.97 17.29 3.89
N TRP A 156 -11.67 17.13 3.63
CA TRP A 156 -10.77 18.25 3.34
C TRP A 156 -9.78 17.93 2.22
N ALA A 157 -10.17 18.21 0.98
CA ALA A 157 -9.35 17.95 -0.21
C ALA A 157 -8.28 19.02 -0.50
N ARG A 158 -8.17 20.06 0.34
CA ARG A 158 -7.25 21.21 0.08
C ARG A 158 -5.80 20.94 0.48
N SER A 159 -5.59 20.03 1.42
CA SER A 159 -4.27 19.65 1.93
C SER A 159 -4.34 18.26 2.56
N TRP A 160 -3.33 17.44 2.31
CA TRP A 160 -3.10 16.17 3.00
C TRP A 160 -1.60 15.83 2.94
N SER A 161 -1.20 14.78 3.68
CA SER A 161 0.18 14.33 3.76
C SER A 161 0.30 12.88 3.31
N VAL A 162 1.46 12.52 2.79
CA VAL A 162 1.83 11.17 2.36
C VAL A 162 3.19 10.84 2.95
N VAL A 163 3.38 9.58 3.36
CA VAL A 163 4.70 9.05 3.74
C VAL A 163 5.21 8.16 2.62
N LEU A 164 6.44 8.39 2.20
CA LEU A 164 7.17 7.61 1.20
C LEU A 164 8.49 7.12 1.78
N GLY A 165 8.92 5.94 1.37
CA GLY A 165 10.26 5.44 1.68
C GLY A 165 10.63 4.20 0.89
N GLY A 166 11.94 3.95 0.75
CA GLY A 166 12.48 2.84 -0.03
C GLY A 166 12.55 3.12 -1.54
N ALA A 167 13.01 2.13 -2.32
CA ALA A 167 13.20 2.23 -3.78
C ALA A 167 13.96 3.49 -4.25
N GLY A 168 15.03 3.85 -3.53
CA GLY A 168 15.86 5.02 -3.87
C GLY A 168 15.23 6.38 -3.55
N ILE A 169 14.06 6.43 -2.92
CA ILE A 169 13.48 7.68 -2.41
C ILE A 169 14.31 8.21 -1.23
N GLN A 170 14.68 9.49 -1.29
CA GLN A 170 15.43 10.15 -0.23
C GLN A 170 14.57 10.26 1.06
N GLY A 171 14.97 9.49 2.08
CA GLY A 171 14.33 9.51 3.40
C GLY A 171 14.81 10.65 4.29
N GLY A 172 14.16 10.81 5.45
CA GLY A 172 14.55 11.80 6.47
C GLY A 172 14.14 13.24 6.14
N LEU A 173 13.28 13.44 5.14
CA LEU A 173 12.79 14.74 4.71
C LEU A 173 11.32 14.95 5.10
N ALA A 174 10.98 16.19 5.41
CA ALA A 174 9.61 16.69 5.42
C ALA A 174 9.49 17.76 4.34
N ILE A 175 8.72 17.46 3.29
CA ILE A 175 8.56 18.33 2.12
C ILE A 175 7.16 18.90 2.12
N GLY A 176 7.09 20.22 1.93
CA GLY A 176 5.84 20.97 1.93
C GLY A 176 5.50 21.55 3.30
N GLU A 177 4.71 22.62 3.29
CA GLU A 177 4.30 23.34 4.49
C GLU A 177 2.84 23.79 4.35
N THR A 178 2.07 23.69 5.43
CA THR A 178 0.74 24.31 5.55
C THR A 178 0.76 25.46 6.55
N ASP A 179 -0.29 26.27 6.56
CA ASP A 179 -0.53 27.18 7.68
C ASP A 179 -0.62 26.44 9.04
N ALA A 180 -0.53 27.19 10.13
CA ALA A 180 -0.51 26.65 11.49
C ALA A 180 -1.75 25.79 11.81
N GLU A 181 -2.87 26.04 11.13
CA GLU A 181 -4.11 25.27 11.27
C GLU A 181 -4.21 24.07 10.30
N GLY A 182 -3.22 23.84 9.44
CA GLY A 182 -3.20 22.74 8.46
C GLY A 182 -4.16 22.89 7.29
N ARG A 183 -4.67 24.11 7.02
CA ARG A 183 -5.76 24.37 6.06
C ARG A 183 -5.28 24.63 4.64
N ARG A 184 -4.22 25.43 4.49
CA ARG A 184 -3.72 25.89 3.19
C ARG A 184 -2.24 25.57 3.07
N VAL A 185 -1.84 25.04 1.91
CA VAL A 185 -0.44 24.85 1.54
C VAL A 185 0.21 26.22 1.31
N LEU A 186 1.34 26.47 1.98
CA LEU A 186 2.12 27.71 1.92
C LEU A 186 3.35 27.57 1.02
N SER A 187 3.91 26.37 0.93
CA SER A 187 5.05 26.03 0.07
C SER A 187 4.61 25.77 -1.38
N GLU A 188 5.56 25.32 -2.21
CA GLU A 188 5.23 24.72 -3.50
C GLU A 188 4.21 23.58 -3.32
N PRO A 189 3.05 23.61 -4.00
CA PRO A 189 2.07 22.55 -3.92
C PRO A 189 2.44 21.40 -4.86
N TYR A 190 2.25 20.18 -4.36
CA TYR A 190 2.31 18.95 -5.15
C TYR A 190 0.94 18.29 -5.21
N SER A 191 0.57 17.86 -6.41
CA SER A 191 -0.68 17.15 -6.69
C SER A 191 -0.50 15.63 -6.54
N ALA A 192 -1.61 14.89 -6.60
CA ALA A 192 -1.57 13.43 -6.69
C ALA A 192 -0.86 12.93 -7.97
N GLU A 193 -0.89 13.73 -9.04
CA GLU A 193 -0.19 13.43 -10.30
C GLU A 193 1.32 13.55 -10.12
N ASP A 194 1.79 14.57 -9.38
CA ASP A 194 3.21 14.76 -9.05
C ASP A 194 3.74 13.63 -8.15
N LEU A 195 2.92 13.21 -7.18
CA LEU A 195 3.19 12.04 -6.35
C LEU A 195 3.33 10.78 -7.22
N MET A 196 2.37 10.52 -8.11
CA MET A 196 2.40 9.35 -8.98
C MET A 196 3.59 9.38 -9.95
N ALA A 197 3.95 10.55 -10.48
CA ALA A 197 5.14 10.71 -11.31
C ALA A 197 6.41 10.34 -10.54
N THR A 198 6.50 10.74 -9.28
CA THR A 198 7.63 10.42 -8.38
C THR A 198 7.66 8.92 -8.04
N VAL A 199 6.50 8.30 -7.79
CA VAL A 199 6.34 6.85 -7.60
C VAL A 199 6.81 6.08 -8.85
N CYS A 200 6.33 6.45 -10.03
CA CYS A 200 6.75 5.84 -11.29
C CYS A 200 8.27 5.95 -11.48
N ARG A 201 8.86 7.10 -11.16
CA ARG A 201 10.32 7.28 -11.22
C ARG A 201 11.06 6.33 -10.28
N GLY A 202 10.62 6.18 -9.03
CA GLY A 202 11.20 5.24 -8.07
C GLY A 202 11.08 3.77 -8.52
N LEU A 203 10.00 3.43 -9.23
CA LEU A 203 9.79 2.09 -9.81
C LEU A 203 10.47 1.88 -11.17
N GLY A 204 11.18 2.87 -11.71
CA GLY A 204 11.80 2.79 -13.04
C GLY A 204 10.81 2.79 -14.21
N ILE A 205 9.56 3.21 -13.99
CA ILE A 205 8.50 3.29 -15.00
C ILE A 205 8.63 4.62 -15.74
N SER A 206 8.65 4.58 -17.08
CA SER A 206 8.71 5.78 -17.91
C SER A 206 7.44 6.64 -17.75
N LEU A 207 7.61 7.96 -17.57
CA LEU A 207 6.49 8.91 -17.55
C LEU A 207 5.85 9.12 -18.93
N GLU A 208 6.52 8.69 -20.00
CA GLU A 208 5.95 8.63 -21.35
C GLU A 208 5.11 7.37 -21.59
N THR A 209 5.03 6.45 -20.62
CA THR A 209 4.12 5.30 -20.71
C THR A 209 2.68 5.79 -20.82
N THR A 210 2.01 5.35 -21.87
CA THR A 210 0.59 5.62 -22.12
C THR A 210 -0.23 4.34 -22.08
N PHE A 211 -1.46 4.44 -21.60
CA PHE A 211 -2.44 3.36 -21.64
C PHE A 211 -3.75 3.83 -22.28
N GLN A 212 -4.48 2.90 -22.89
CA GLN A 212 -5.81 3.18 -23.40
C GLN A 212 -6.82 3.14 -22.25
N SER A 213 -7.54 4.23 -22.04
CA SER A 213 -8.67 4.24 -21.11
C SER A 213 -9.86 3.49 -21.68
N LYS A 214 -10.88 3.21 -20.85
CA LYS A 214 -12.08 2.45 -21.25
C LYS A 214 -12.86 3.08 -22.42
N ASN A 215 -12.69 4.38 -22.67
CA ASN A 215 -13.34 5.08 -23.78
C ASN A 215 -12.42 5.26 -25.01
N GLY A 216 -11.26 4.60 -25.04
CA GLY A 216 -10.31 4.65 -26.16
C GLY A 216 -9.44 5.91 -26.22
N ARG A 217 -9.44 6.74 -25.17
CA ARG A 217 -8.52 7.88 -25.07
C ARG A 217 -7.17 7.42 -24.50
N PRO A 218 -6.04 7.78 -25.14
CA PRO A 218 -4.73 7.56 -24.57
C PRO A 218 -4.52 8.46 -23.34
N MET A 219 -4.08 7.86 -22.24
CA MET A 219 -3.80 8.52 -20.96
C MET A 219 -2.34 8.29 -20.59
N LYS A 220 -1.65 9.31 -20.06
CA LYS A 220 -0.29 9.15 -19.49
C LYS A 220 -0.36 8.51 -18.10
N ILE A 221 0.62 7.67 -17.75
CA ILE A 221 0.66 6.88 -16.50
C ILE A 221 0.62 7.70 -15.20
N ALA A 222 1.02 8.98 -15.25
CA ALA A 222 0.92 9.93 -14.14
C ALA A 222 0.25 11.25 -14.56
N ASN A 223 -0.55 11.22 -15.63
CA ASN A 223 -1.28 12.38 -16.20
C ASN A 223 -0.46 13.67 -16.44
N GLY A 224 0.87 13.58 -16.54
CA GLY A 224 1.74 14.74 -16.76
C GLY A 224 2.24 15.44 -15.49
N GLY A 225 2.11 14.82 -14.33
CA GLY A 225 2.72 15.30 -13.09
C GLY A 225 4.24 15.49 -13.19
N LYS A 226 4.77 16.44 -12.42
CA LYS A 226 6.20 16.71 -12.28
C LYS A 226 6.78 15.93 -11.11
N LEU A 227 8.09 15.65 -11.18
CA LEU A 227 8.80 15.01 -10.07
C LEU A 227 8.92 15.95 -8.88
N ILE A 228 8.72 15.40 -7.68
CA ILE A 228 9.12 16.02 -6.41
C ILE A 228 10.63 15.82 -6.30
N ARG A 229 11.41 16.80 -6.73
CA ARG A 229 12.85 16.66 -7.00
C ARG A 229 13.64 16.30 -5.75
N GLU A 230 13.20 16.81 -4.60
CA GLU A 230 13.79 16.57 -3.29
C GLU A 230 13.75 15.10 -2.88
N LEU A 231 12.85 14.30 -3.46
CA LEU A 231 12.71 12.87 -3.16
C LEU A 231 13.55 11.96 -4.08
N VAL A 232 14.02 12.46 -5.22
CA VAL A 232 14.65 11.65 -6.29
C VAL A 232 15.97 12.25 -6.81
N GLY A 233 16.56 13.14 -6.01
CA GLY A 233 17.80 13.86 -6.29
C GLY A 233 19.06 13.05 -6.04
#